data_AF-A0A316WRB2-F1
#
_entry.id   AF-A0A316WRB2-F1
#
_cell.length_a   1.000
_cell.length_b   1.000
_cell.length_c   1.000
_cell.angle_alpha   90.00
_cell.angle_beta   90.00
_cell.angle_gamma   90.00
#
_symmetry.space_group_name_H-M   'P 1'
#
loop_
_entity.id
_entity.type
_entity.pdbx_description
1 polymer ?
#
loop_
_entity_poly.entity_id
_entity_poly.type
_entity_poly.pdbx_seq_one_letter_code
_entity_poly.pdbx_strand_id
1 'polypeptide(L)'
;MIRNRPVKKKRSTATVSNTVSALHRHEPGPQPQPRPEPRPRNESKVLIQPGYATGDMFGIAAALIDDDELNVVISKGDGTVTDHTDKADSIKRFYRDSGIGEDRIHVVEVKQLRGDKAGKRKLENKAREFQPRGYIKGVNYGTDYIARKYSPALRDKLKEKWKVNSNNDEDEAIKKWLEQKGIPTSGTNLLILWSRFSGKGGDIHIEHDTSYTGIRQIIYRVAEMYDAIIITGDKGYVKEKESKFDDIVNEVESIIHPSKVFNITEFWNEESESLFAWGGNTRFGQFKLYDYFERHFTHVKHLGFRSGNLEVMAMLGYKVRYMEEEGSESGSRMFAWRDVGGGKTQKRGDATGYERLLLSEPPTRSGKFLQEKIKEINQRIEGELDEEINKIIMSSEAKTETQIKYLKEQLKPNIEARFRREKRDYIGAHFAPRKKDGTLPTPIPKEEKNRFYEGFNDKDMELILTFLRPERWIEKEITYNPIIPPKMKVYERLLESSEKTY
;
A
#
# COMPACT_ATOMS: atom_id res chain seq x y z
N MET A 1 -5.42 53.96 46.58
CA MET A 1 -6.67 54.61 46.09
C MET A 1 -7.60 53.50 45.62
N ILE A 2 -8.49 52.94 46.44
CA ILE A 2 -9.83 53.43 46.81
C ILE A 2 -10.71 53.70 45.57
N ARG A 3 -11.53 52.74 45.13
CA ARG A 3 -13.00 52.71 45.35
C ARG A 3 -13.69 51.55 44.61
N ASN A 4 -14.26 50.63 45.40
CA ASN A 4 -15.45 49.85 45.05
C ASN A 4 -16.67 50.78 44.90
N ARG A 5 -17.63 50.42 44.03
CA ARG A 5 -19.08 50.45 44.37
C ARG A 5 -19.97 49.66 43.39
N PRO A 6 -21.12 49.10 43.85
CA PRO A 6 -21.90 48.05 43.19
C PRO A 6 -23.40 48.41 42.92
N VAL A 7 -24.23 47.37 42.74
CA VAL A 7 -25.73 47.26 42.90
C VAL A 7 -26.54 47.67 41.63
N LYS A 8 -27.54 46.93 41.10
CA LYS A 8 -28.79 46.42 41.73
C LYS A 8 -29.51 45.28 40.97
N LYS A 9 -29.99 44.31 41.78
CA LYS A 9 -31.12 43.40 41.51
C LYS A 9 -32.46 44.17 41.58
N LYS A 10 -33.46 43.74 40.80
CA LYS A 10 -34.89 43.92 41.11
C LYS A 10 -35.64 42.61 40.90
N ARG A 11 -36.24 42.10 41.98
CA ARG A 11 -37.38 41.16 42.02
C ARG A 11 -38.65 42.01 42.14
N SER A 12 -39.75 41.55 41.54
CA SER A 12 -41.10 41.83 42.05
C SER A 12 -42.03 40.65 41.80
N THR A 13 -42.48 40.06 42.91
CA THR A 13 -43.62 39.17 43.13
C THR A 13 -44.94 39.86 42.77
N ALA A 14 -45.79 39.22 41.97
CA ALA A 14 -46.99 38.47 42.35
C ALA A 14 -48.15 39.30 42.90
N THR A 15 -49.32 39.20 42.26
CA THR A 15 -50.61 39.45 42.88
C THR A 15 -51.63 38.47 42.30
N VAL A 16 -52.27 37.75 43.21
CA VAL A 16 -53.37 36.81 43.02
C VAL A 16 -54.66 37.53 43.40
N SER A 17 -55.75 37.35 42.67
CA SER A 17 -57.08 37.20 43.27
C SER A 17 -58.10 36.60 42.30
N ASN A 18 -58.81 35.61 42.83
CA ASN A 18 -59.89 34.79 42.32
C ASN A 18 -61.14 35.57 41.88
N THR A 19 -61.94 35.00 40.95
CA THR A 19 -63.31 34.53 41.30
C THR A 19 -63.85 33.48 40.32
N VAL A 20 -64.77 32.68 40.88
CA VAL A 20 -65.37 31.39 40.48
C VAL A 20 -66.47 31.54 39.41
N SER A 21 -66.58 30.62 38.44
CA SER A 21 -67.79 29.77 38.22
C SER A 21 -67.91 29.13 36.81
N ALA A 22 -68.19 27.82 36.86
CA ALA A 22 -69.12 27.04 36.04
C ALA A 22 -68.81 26.67 34.56
N LEU A 23 -68.57 25.35 34.40
CA LEU A 23 -69.17 24.43 33.40
C LEU A 23 -68.90 24.65 31.90
N HIS A 24 -68.00 23.86 31.33
CA HIS A 24 -68.33 22.89 30.26
C HIS A 24 -67.15 21.94 29.99
N ARG A 25 -67.45 20.64 29.95
CA ARG A 25 -66.52 19.55 29.61
C ARG A 25 -66.24 19.59 28.11
N HIS A 26 -64.97 19.74 27.74
CA HIS A 26 -64.45 19.32 26.43
C HIS A 26 -63.39 18.25 26.66
N GLU A 27 -63.60 17.07 26.08
CA GLU A 27 -62.59 16.03 26.00
C GLU A 27 -61.36 16.55 25.23
N PRO A 28 -60.12 16.30 25.71
CA PRO A 28 -58.93 16.61 24.93
C PRO A 28 -58.83 15.62 23.77
N GLY A 29 -58.95 16.14 22.54
CA GLY A 29 -58.67 15.39 21.33
C GLY A 29 -57.25 14.81 21.33
N PRO A 30 -57.01 13.71 20.57
CA PRO A 30 -55.74 13.02 20.56
C PRO A 30 -54.59 13.97 20.21
N GLN A 31 -53.56 14.02 21.05
CA GLN A 31 -52.36 14.79 20.79
C GLN A 31 -51.76 14.36 19.44
N PRO A 32 -51.42 15.29 18.53
CA PRO A 32 -50.72 14.96 17.30
C PRO A 32 -49.40 14.28 17.69
N GLN A 33 -49.19 13.04 17.24
CA GLN A 33 -47.89 12.40 17.39
C GLN A 33 -46.84 13.32 16.75
N PRO A 34 -45.69 13.55 17.42
CA PRO A 34 -44.62 14.36 16.85
C PRO A 34 -44.22 13.73 15.52
N ARG A 35 -44.33 14.51 14.44
CA ARG A 35 -43.85 14.10 13.13
C ARG A 35 -42.38 13.74 13.27
N PRO A 36 -41.93 12.58 12.77
CA PRO A 36 -40.51 12.24 12.74
C PRO A 36 -39.76 13.41 12.12
N GLU A 37 -38.80 13.98 12.84
CA GLU A 37 -37.92 14.98 12.26
C GLU A 37 -37.30 14.38 10.98
N PRO A 38 -37.31 15.11 9.86
CA PRO A 38 -36.69 14.62 8.64
C PRO A 38 -35.21 14.42 8.93
N ARG A 39 -34.76 13.15 8.91
CA ARG A 39 -33.33 12.83 8.96
C ARG A 39 -32.66 13.66 7.87
N PRO A 40 -31.55 14.37 8.16
CA PRO A 40 -30.82 15.07 7.11
C PRO A 40 -30.53 14.06 6.00
N ARG A 41 -30.91 14.39 4.77
CA ARG A 41 -30.55 13.59 3.60
C ARG A 41 -29.04 13.70 3.47
N ASN A 42 -28.32 12.78 4.09
CA ASN A 42 -26.91 12.69 3.87
C ASN A 42 -26.68 12.42 2.38
N GLU A 43 -25.88 13.29 1.75
CA GLU A 43 -25.59 13.20 0.34
C GLU A 43 -24.70 11.98 0.09
N SER A 44 -25.24 10.98 -0.61
CA SER A 44 -24.50 9.78 -1.02
C SER A 44 -23.22 10.17 -1.75
N LYS A 45 -22.10 9.53 -1.39
CA LYS A 45 -20.77 9.81 -1.96
C LYS A 45 -20.40 8.68 -2.91
N VAL A 46 -19.58 8.97 -3.91
CA VAL A 46 -19.10 7.94 -4.84
C VAL A 46 -17.64 8.11 -5.20
N LEU A 47 -16.95 6.98 -5.34
CA LEU A 47 -15.59 6.89 -5.89
C LEU A 47 -15.56 5.99 -7.13
N ILE A 48 -14.68 6.31 -8.07
CA ILE A 48 -14.38 5.46 -9.23
C ILE A 48 -13.04 4.76 -9.01
N GLN A 49 -13.03 3.44 -9.18
CA GLN A 49 -11.85 2.60 -9.10
C GLN A 49 -11.64 1.86 -10.43
N PRO A 50 -10.45 1.98 -11.04
CA PRO A 50 -10.10 1.14 -12.17
C PRO A 50 -9.98 -0.34 -11.75
N GLY A 51 -10.50 -1.27 -12.56
CA GLY A 51 -10.43 -2.71 -12.32
C GLY A 51 -9.00 -3.27 -12.22
N TYR A 52 -8.00 -2.55 -12.72
CA TYR A 52 -6.58 -2.91 -12.59
C TYR A 52 -5.89 -2.38 -11.32
N ALA A 53 -6.53 -1.47 -10.58
CA ALA A 53 -5.93 -0.78 -9.43
C ALA A 53 -6.10 -1.60 -8.14
N THR A 54 -5.54 -2.81 -8.12
CA THR A 54 -5.62 -3.73 -6.96
C THR A 54 -4.85 -3.23 -5.75
N GLY A 55 -3.76 -2.48 -5.95
CA GLY A 55 -2.99 -1.89 -4.85
C GLY A 55 -3.82 -0.95 -3.98
N ASP A 56 -4.81 -0.27 -4.56
CA ASP A 56 -5.63 0.73 -3.87
C ASP A 56 -6.89 0.13 -3.21
N MET A 57 -7.17 -1.16 -3.45
CA MET A 57 -8.42 -1.78 -3.00
C MET A 57 -8.53 -1.80 -1.48
N PHE A 58 -7.42 -1.89 -0.75
CA PHE A 58 -7.45 -1.99 0.71
C PHE A 58 -7.82 -0.66 1.36
N GLY A 59 -7.22 0.46 0.93
CA GLY A 59 -7.60 1.78 1.42
C GLY A 59 -9.03 2.17 1.02
N ILE A 60 -9.49 1.74 -0.15
CA ILE A 60 -10.88 1.91 -0.60
C ILE A 60 -11.84 1.06 0.24
N ALA A 61 -11.53 -0.21 0.49
CA ALA A 61 -12.32 -1.07 1.36
C ALA A 61 -12.45 -0.49 2.76
N ALA A 62 -11.36 0.03 3.33
CA ALA A 62 -11.39 0.66 4.64
C ALA A 62 -12.28 1.91 4.68
N ALA A 63 -12.25 2.74 3.62
CA ALA A 63 -13.16 3.87 3.49
C ALA A 63 -14.63 3.43 3.36
N LEU A 64 -14.91 2.34 2.61
CA LEU A 64 -16.26 1.79 2.45
C LEU A 64 -16.79 1.15 3.74
N ILE A 65 -15.92 0.50 4.50
CA ILE A 65 -16.22 -0.06 5.82
C ILE A 65 -16.58 1.06 6.80
N ASP A 66 -15.87 2.18 6.77
CA ASP A 66 -16.06 3.27 7.73
C ASP A 66 -17.24 4.20 7.37
N ASP A 67 -17.38 4.57 6.09
CA ASP A 67 -18.41 5.48 5.57
C ASP A 67 -19.52 4.68 4.88
N ASP A 68 -20.66 4.48 5.57
CA ASP A 68 -21.79 3.69 5.08
C ASP A 68 -22.48 4.27 3.83
N GLU A 69 -22.17 5.52 3.47
CA GLU A 69 -22.79 6.26 2.37
C GLU A 69 -21.90 6.30 1.12
N LEU A 70 -20.69 5.77 1.24
CA LEU A 70 -19.73 5.74 0.14
C LEU A 70 -20.05 4.59 -0.81
N ASN A 71 -20.21 4.90 -2.09
CA ASN A 71 -20.39 3.94 -3.15
C ASN A 71 -19.08 3.79 -3.95
N VAL A 72 -18.86 2.63 -4.55
CA VAL A 72 -17.75 2.41 -5.48
C VAL A 72 -18.25 1.97 -6.85
N VAL A 73 -17.73 2.63 -7.88
CA VAL A 73 -17.91 2.24 -9.28
C VAL A 73 -16.59 1.65 -9.79
N ILE A 74 -16.60 0.37 -10.16
CA ILE A 74 -15.44 -0.39 -10.62
C ILE A 74 -15.52 -0.55 -12.14
N SER A 75 -14.46 -0.19 -12.86
CA SER A 75 -14.39 -0.46 -14.30
C SER A 75 -13.99 -1.91 -14.58
N LYS A 76 -14.71 -2.60 -15.47
CA LYS A 76 -14.38 -3.95 -15.95
C LYS A 76 -14.22 -3.93 -17.47
N GLY A 77 -13.29 -4.68 -18.03
CA GLY A 77 -13.19 -4.86 -19.48
C GLY A 77 -14.41 -5.59 -20.01
N ASP A 78 -14.98 -5.12 -21.11
CA ASP A 78 -16.10 -5.76 -21.81
C ASP A 78 -15.70 -7.03 -22.60
N GLY A 79 -14.44 -7.44 -22.51
CA GLY A 79 -13.87 -8.59 -23.22
C GLY A 79 -13.48 -8.31 -24.67
N THR A 80 -13.79 -7.13 -25.23
CA THR A 80 -13.39 -6.78 -26.60
C THR A 80 -11.89 -6.51 -26.74
N VAL A 81 -11.26 -6.05 -25.65
CA VAL A 81 -9.81 -5.91 -25.54
C VAL A 81 -9.36 -6.68 -24.31
N THR A 82 -8.54 -7.71 -24.51
CA THR A 82 -8.01 -8.50 -23.42
C THR A 82 -7.01 -7.67 -22.61
N ASP A 83 -7.37 -7.36 -21.37
CA ASP A 83 -6.48 -6.71 -20.41
C ASP A 83 -6.37 -7.62 -19.17
N HIS A 84 -5.27 -8.35 -19.06
CA HIS A 84 -5.13 -9.34 -17.97
C HIS A 84 -4.70 -8.70 -16.64
N THR A 85 -4.56 -7.37 -16.63
CA THR A 85 -4.53 -6.61 -15.38
C THR A 85 -5.94 -6.31 -14.87
N ASP A 86 -7.01 -6.62 -15.62
CA ASP A 86 -8.36 -6.54 -15.11
C ASP A 86 -8.56 -7.52 -13.94
N LYS A 87 -8.85 -6.94 -12.78
CA LYS A 87 -9.12 -7.63 -11.52
C LYS A 87 -10.44 -7.15 -10.91
N ALA A 88 -11.33 -6.57 -11.72
CA ALA A 88 -12.62 -6.05 -11.25
C ALA A 88 -13.43 -7.08 -10.45
N ASP A 89 -13.48 -8.34 -10.91
CA ASP A 89 -14.20 -9.40 -10.21
C ASP A 89 -13.55 -9.76 -8.87
N SER A 90 -12.21 -9.79 -8.82
CA SER A 90 -11.47 -10.02 -7.57
C SER A 90 -11.64 -8.88 -6.58
N ILE A 91 -11.66 -7.63 -7.05
CA ILE A 91 -11.88 -6.44 -6.24
C ILE A 91 -13.32 -6.44 -5.70
N LYS A 92 -14.31 -6.69 -6.56
CA LYS A 92 -15.73 -6.82 -6.16
C LYS A 92 -15.88 -7.88 -5.07
N ARG A 93 -15.29 -9.07 -5.29
CA ARG A 93 -15.33 -10.16 -4.31
C ARG A 93 -14.71 -9.72 -2.97
N PHE A 94 -13.54 -9.09 -2.99
CA PHE A 94 -12.90 -8.60 -1.76
C PHE A 94 -13.78 -7.62 -0.97
N TYR A 95 -14.50 -6.73 -1.67
CA TYR A 95 -15.42 -5.79 -1.01
C TYR A 95 -16.65 -6.48 -0.39
N ARG A 96 -17.24 -7.43 -1.11
CA ARG A 96 -18.32 -8.26 -0.55
C ARG A 96 -17.85 -9.04 0.68
N ASP A 97 -16.70 -9.69 0.58
CA ASP A 97 -16.13 -10.49 1.65
C ASP A 97 -15.84 -9.60 2.87
N SER A 98 -15.48 -8.33 2.65
CA SER A 98 -15.31 -7.29 3.69
C SER A 98 -16.64 -6.80 4.30
N GLY A 99 -17.78 -7.37 3.92
CA GLY A 99 -19.10 -7.04 4.45
C GLY A 99 -19.72 -5.76 3.88
N ILE A 100 -19.24 -5.27 2.72
CA ILE A 100 -19.82 -4.11 2.04
C ILE A 100 -21.04 -4.57 1.24
N GLY A 101 -22.16 -3.86 1.38
CA GLY A 101 -23.42 -4.17 0.70
C GLY A 101 -23.29 -4.16 -0.83
N GLU A 102 -23.95 -5.11 -1.51
CA GLU A 102 -23.97 -5.21 -2.97
C GLU A 102 -24.53 -3.95 -3.65
N ASP A 103 -25.48 -3.28 -2.98
CA ASP A 103 -26.07 -2.01 -3.42
C ASP A 103 -25.06 -0.85 -3.46
N ARG A 104 -23.89 -1.01 -2.85
CA ARG A 104 -22.79 -0.02 -2.84
C ARG A 104 -21.65 -0.34 -3.81
N ILE A 105 -21.68 -1.51 -4.45
CA ILE A 105 -20.59 -1.99 -5.32
C ILE A 105 -21.10 -2.12 -6.77
N HIS A 106 -20.71 -1.17 -7.62
CA HIS A 106 -21.23 -1.04 -8.97
C HIS A 106 -20.15 -1.38 -9.99
N VAL A 107 -20.34 -2.41 -10.81
CA VAL A 107 -19.40 -2.76 -11.90
C VAL A 107 -19.91 -2.21 -13.22
N VAL A 108 -19.03 -1.55 -13.97
CA VAL A 108 -19.34 -0.98 -15.29
C VAL A 108 -18.35 -1.51 -16.32
N GLU A 109 -18.90 -2.17 -17.33
CA GLU A 109 -18.11 -2.65 -18.47
C GLU A 109 -17.66 -1.50 -19.37
N VAL A 110 -16.39 -1.49 -19.75
CA VAL A 110 -15.74 -0.51 -20.62
C VAL A 110 -14.86 -1.22 -21.64
N LYS A 111 -14.62 -0.58 -22.79
CA LYS A 111 -13.85 -1.19 -23.88
C LYS A 111 -12.38 -1.39 -23.50
N GLN A 112 -11.79 -0.37 -22.88
CA GLN A 112 -10.42 -0.45 -22.36
C GLN A 112 -10.36 0.17 -20.97
N LEU A 113 -9.62 -0.46 -20.07
CA LEU A 113 -9.47 0.05 -18.71
C LEU A 113 -8.62 1.34 -18.64
N ARG A 114 -7.78 1.59 -19.66
CA ARG A 114 -6.85 2.73 -19.69
C ARG A 114 -7.06 3.57 -20.95
N GLY A 115 -7.13 4.89 -20.79
CA GLY A 115 -7.20 5.82 -21.93
C GLY A 115 -8.54 5.85 -22.69
N ASP A 116 -9.52 5.02 -22.32
CA ASP A 116 -10.85 5.01 -22.90
C ASP A 116 -11.67 6.22 -22.42
N LYS A 117 -11.74 7.27 -23.25
CA LYS A 117 -12.55 8.46 -22.96
C LYS A 117 -14.04 8.13 -22.86
N ALA A 118 -14.54 7.20 -23.68
CA ALA A 118 -15.94 6.82 -23.67
C ALA A 118 -16.27 5.99 -22.42
N GLY A 119 -15.43 5.00 -22.09
CA GLY A 119 -15.50 4.24 -20.85
C GLY A 119 -15.41 5.12 -19.61
N LYS A 120 -14.49 6.11 -19.59
CA LYS A 120 -14.42 7.11 -18.51
C LYS A 120 -15.74 7.86 -18.34
N ARG A 121 -16.36 8.33 -19.43
CA ARG A 121 -17.66 9.02 -19.37
C ARG A 121 -18.77 8.09 -18.87
N LYS A 122 -18.75 6.80 -19.24
CA LYS A 122 -19.70 5.79 -18.76
C LYS A 122 -19.58 5.59 -17.24
N LEU A 123 -18.36 5.51 -16.71
CA LEU A 123 -18.09 5.43 -15.27
C LEU A 123 -18.58 6.68 -14.54
N GLU A 124 -18.28 7.87 -15.06
CA GLU A 124 -18.72 9.14 -14.49
C GLU A 124 -20.25 9.24 -14.49
N ASN A 125 -20.93 8.87 -15.57
CA ASN A 125 -22.38 8.86 -15.64
C ASN A 125 -22.99 7.92 -14.58
N LYS A 126 -22.45 6.71 -14.44
CA LYS A 126 -22.91 5.78 -13.39
C LYS A 126 -22.68 6.35 -12.00
N ALA A 127 -21.52 6.97 -11.76
CA ALA A 127 -21.24 7.63 -10.49
C ALA A 127 -22.22 8.79 -10.20
N ARG A 128 -22.66 9.53 -11.22
CA ARG A 128 -23.65 10.61 -11.09
C ARG A 128 -25.05 10.16 -10.69
N GLU A 129 -25.40 8.89 -10.87
CA GLU A 129 -26.66 8.35 -10.34
C GLU A 129 -26.69 8.39 -8.80
N PHE A 130 -25.53 8.21 -8.15
CA PHE A 130 -25.40 8.21 -6.69
C PHE A 130 -25.02 9.58 -6.15
N GLN A 131 -24.19 10.33 -6.89
CA GLN A 131 -23.72 11.64 -6.50
C GLN A 131 -23.98 12.68 -7.62
N PRO A 132 -25.21 13.23 -7.72
CA PRO A 132 -25.60 14.11 -8.81
C PRO A 132 -24.78 15.40 -8.90
N ARG A 133 -24.25 15.90 -7.77
CA ARG A 133 -23.49 17.16 -7.68
C ARG A 133 -22.15 16.96 -7.00
N GLY A 134 -21.26 17.95 -7.13
CA GLY A 134 -19.95 17.93 -6.48
C GLY A 134 -18.90 17.04 -7.15
N TYR A 135 -17.78 16.85 -6.45
CA TYR A 135 -16.60 16.16 -6.96
C TYR A 135 -16.71 14.64 -6.75
N ILE A 136 -16.62 13.87 -7.83
CA ILE A 136 -16.51 12.40 -7.80
C ILE A 136 -15.10 12.04 -7.36
N LYS A 137 -14.99 11.17 -6.37
CA LYS A 137 -13.70 10.77 -5.81
C LYS A 137 -12.97 9.81 -6.76
N GLY A 138 -11.65 10.01 -6.93
CA GLY A 138 -10.79 9.09 -7.69
C GLY A 138 -10.16 8.01 -6.80
N VAL A 139 -9.34 7.16 -7.41
CA VAL A 139 -8.68 6.03 -6.75
C VAL A 139 -7.85 6.42 -5.50
N ASN A 140 -7.22 7.60 -5.50
CA ASN A 140 -6.44 8.11 -4.37
C ASN A 140 -7.27 8.43 -3.13
N TYR A 141 -8.60 8.40 -3.23
CA TYR A 141 -9.48 8.69 -2.10
C TYR A 141 -9.28 7.76 -0.92
N GLY A 142 -9.02 6.46 -1.16
CA GLY A 142 -8.76 5.49 -0.09
C GLY A 142 -7.54 5.88 0.75
N THR A 143 -6.41 6.16 0.09
CA THR A 143 -5.19 6.66 0.74
C THR A 143 -5.45 7.94 1.53
N ASP A 144 -6.17 8.89 0.93
CA ASP A 144 -6.53 10.16 1.57
C ASP A 144 -7.52 10.02 2.73
N TYR A 145 -8.37 8.99 2.69
CA TYR A 145 -9.32 8.68 3.73
C TYR A 145 -8.59 8.19 4.97
N ILE A 146 -7.73 7.17 4.83
CA ILE A 146 -6.91 6.64 5.92
C ILE A 146 -6.07 7.75 6.55
N ALA A 147 -5.38 8.55 5.74
CA ALA A 147 -4.60 9.67 6.25
C ALA A 147 -5.41 10.62 7.16
N ARG A 148 -6.71 10.82 6.88
CA ARG A 148 -7.59 11.73 7.66
C ARG A 148 -8.27 11.07 8.84
N LYS A 149 -8.61 9.78 8.72
CA LYS A 149 -9.61 9.11 9.57
C LYS A 149 -9.06 7.93 10.34
N TYR A 150 -7.83 7.50 10.06
CA TYR A 150 -7.22 6.41 10.80
C TYR A 150 -7.18 6.71 12.30
N SER A 151 -7.57 5.70 13.06
CA SER A 151 -7.72 5.73 14.51
C SER A 151 -7.80 4.28 15.02
N PRO A 152 -7.61 4.04 16.33
CA PRO A 152 -7.86 2.73 16.94
C PRO A 152 -9.25 2.18 16.62
N ALA A 153 -10.29 3.03 16.65
CA ALA A 153 -11.65 2.63 16.34
C ALA A 153 -11.81 2.13 14.89
N LEU A 154 -11.20 2.84 13.91
CA LEU A 154 -11.21 2.38 12.53
C LEU A 154 -10.44 1.06 12.40
N ARG A 155 -9.24 0.96 12.98
CA ARG A 155 -8.44 -0.27 12.99
C ARG A 155 -9.23 -1.46 13.52
N ASP A 156 -9.92 -1.28 14.64
CA ASP A 156 -10.70 -2.35 15.28
C ASP A 156 -11.91 -2.74 14.41
N LYS A 157 -12.57 -1.78 13.75
CA LYS A 157 -13.61 -2.04 12.75
C LYS A 157 -13.08 -2.84 11.54
N LEU A 158 -11.86 -2.55 11.08
CA LEU A 158 -11.21 -3.32 10.00
C LEU A 158 -10.91 -4.75 10.45
N LYS A 159 -10.36 -4.93 11.65
CA LYS A 159 -10.10 -6.25 12.24
C LYS A 159 -11.39 -7.07 12.31
N GLU A 160 -12.49 -6.48 12.77
CA GLU A 160 -13.80 -7.13 12.81
C GLU A 160 -14.28 -7.53 11.40
N LYS A 161 -14.31 -6.59 10.45
CA LYS A 161 -14.84 -6.84 9.09
C LYS A 161 -14.01 -7.83 8.29
N TRP A 162 -12.70 -7.86 8.52
CA TRP A 162 -11.81 -8.84 7.90
C TRP A 162 -11.64 -10.11 8.74
N LYS A 163 -12.41 -10.25 9.82
CA LYS A 163 -12.40 -11.42 10.72
C LYS A 163 -11.00 -11.76 11.20
N VAL A 164 -10.21 -10.74 11.53
CA VAL A 164 -8.89 -10.91 12.14
C VAL A 164 -9.12 -11.21 13.62
N ASN A 165 -8.55 -12.30 14.12
CA ASN A 165 -8.74 -12.77 15.51
C ASN A 165 -10.21 -13.09 15.86
N SER A 166 -10.91 -13.84 14.99
CA SER A 166 -12.35 -14.12 15.16
C SER A 166 -12.67 -15.23 16.18
N ASN A 167 -11.81 -16.24 16.36
CA ASN A 167 -12.00 -17.26 17.40
C ASN A 167 -10.66 -17.95 17.79
N ASN A 168 -10.67 -18.66 18.93
CA ASN A 168 -9.49 -19.38 19.45
C ASN A 168 -9.17 -20.70 18.71
N ASP A 169 -10.15 -21.37 18.10
CA ASP A 169 -9.94 -22.61 17.34
C ASP A 169 -9.07 -22.36 16.09
N GLU A 170 -9.23 -21.19 15.46
CA GLU A 170 -8.42 -20.74 14.33
C GLU A 170 -6.97 -20.49 14.76
N ASP A 171 -6.74 -19.96 15.96
CA ASP A 171 -5.40 -19.77 16.52
C ASP A 171 -4.69 -21.11 16.76
N GLU A 172 -5.38 -22.09 17.35
CA GLU A 172 -4.80 -23.42 17.53
C GLU A 172 -4.54 -24.12 16.19
N ALA A 173 -5.39 -23.90 15.18
CA ALA A 173 -5.15 -24.40 13.83
C ALA A 173 -3.94 -23.73 13.15
N ILE A 174 -3.77 -22.41 13.31
CA ILE A 174 -2.58 -21.68 12.84
C ILE A 174 -1.34 -22.22 13.54
N LYS A 175 -1.37 -22.33 14.87
CA LYS A 175 -0.27 -22.86 15.69
C LYS A 175 0.15 -24.25 15.23
N LYS A 176 -0.80 -25.16 15.04
CA LYS A 176 -0.54 -26.52 14.53
C LYS A 176 0.09 -26.49 13.12
N TRP A 177 -0.39 -25.62 12.23
CA TRP A 177 0.19 -25.45 10.90
C TRP A 177 1.63 -24.93 10.97
N LEU A 178 1.92 -23.98 11.87
CA LEU A 178 3.28 -23.45 12.11
C LEU A 178 4.23 -24.53 12.65
N GLU A 179 3.79 -25.31 13.63
CA GLU A 179 4.57 -26.42 14.22
C GLU A 179 4.91 -27.48 13.15
N GLN A 180 3.98 -27.80 12.25
CA GLN A 180 4.23 -28.70 11.12
C GLN A 180 5.31 -28.16 10.17
N LYS A 181 5.46 -26.84 10.06
CA LYS A 181 6.47 -26.17 9.23
C LYS A 181 7.78 -25.93 10.00
N GLY A 182 7.86 -26.32 11.27
CA GLY A 182 9.00 -26.04 12.14
C GLY A 182 9.15 -24.56 12.51
N ILE A 183 8.11 -23.74 12.31
CA ILE A 183 8.15 -22.31 12.56
C ILE A 183 7.81 -22.05 14.04
N PRO A 184 8.62 -21.27 14.79
CA PRO A 184 8.30 -20.89 16.15
C PRO A 184 6.93 -20.20 16.26
N THR A 185 6.13 -20.64 17.23
CA THR A 185 4.77 -20.15 17.46
C THR A 185 4.69 -18.95 18.40
N SER A 186 5.80 -18.60 19.06
CA SER A 186 5.95 -17.42 19.93
C SER A 186 7.44 -17.06 20.09
N GLY A 187 7.72 -15.85 20.57
CA GLY A 187 9.10 -15.41 20.82
C GLY A 187 9.22 -13.93 21.17
N THR A 188 10.44 -13.42 21.09
CA THR A 188 10.75 -12.00 21.32
C THR A 188 10.73 -11.23 20.00
N ASN A 189 11.60 -11.59 19.05
CA ASN A 189 11.81 -10.84 17.82
C ASN A 189 11.46 -11.67 16.58
N LEU A 190 10.48 -11.21 15.81
CA LEU A 190 10.10 -11.78 14.52
C LEU A 190 10.29 -10.75 13.40
N LEU A 191 10.93 -11.17 12.31
CA LEU A 191 11.03 -10.38 11.08
C LEU A 191 10.20 -11.02 9.96
N ILE A 192 9.35 -10.24 9.33
CA ILE A 192 8.57 -10.67 8.16
C ILE A 192 9.06 -9.91 6.93
N LEU A 193 9.73 -10.63 6.03
CA LEU A 193 10.24 -10.13 4.76
C LEU A 193 9.25 -10.42 3.64
N TRP A 194 8.67 -9.36 3.09
CA TRP A 194 7.69 -9.43 2.01
C TRP A 194 8.37 -9.39 0.64
N SER A 195 8.20 -10.46 -0.12
CA SER A 195 8.58 -10.57 -1.52
C SER A 195 7.46 -10.14 -2.46
N ARG A 196 7.85 -9.52 -3.57
CA ARG A 196 6.97 -9.07 -4.65
C ARG A 196 7.66 -9.28 -5.99
N PHE A 197 6.96 -9.86 -6.96
CA PHE A 197 7.40 -10.06 -8.33
C PHE A 197 6.32 -9.69 -9.36
N SER A 198 5.26 -9.01 -8.94
CA SER A 198 4.15 -8.63 -9.82
C SER A 198 4.60 -7.83 -11.04
N GLY A 199 5.62 -6.97 -10.92
CA GLY A 199 6.10 -6.15 -12.04
C GLY A 199 6.64 -7.04 -13.17
N LYS A 200 7.59 -7.92 -12.85
CA LYS A 200 8.10 -8.91 -13.81
C LYS A 200 7.03 -9.93 -14.25
N GLY A 201 6.00 -10.13 -13.43
CA GLY A 201 4.81 -10.90 -13.77
C GLY A 201 3.85 -10.23 -14.76
N GLY A 202 4.18 -9.04 -15.27
CA GLY A 202 3.39 -8.32 -16.28
C GLY A 202 2.49 -7.24 -15.69
N ASP A 203 2.72 -6.83 -14.45
CA ASP A 203 2.11 -5.65 -13.84
C ASP A 203 3.04 -4.42 -13.96
N ILE A 204 2.58 -3.28 -13.45
CA ILE A 204 3.38 -2.06 -13.33
C ILE A 204 4.36 -2.13 -12.15
N HIS A 205 5.37 -1.25 -12.16
CA HIS A 205 6.39 -1.10 -11.12
C HIS A 205 7.38 -2.26 -10.98
N ILE A 206 8.12 -2.58 -12.05
CA ILE A 206 9.21 -3.58 -12.05
C ILE A 206 10.34 -3.16 -11.10
N GLU A 207 10.53 -1.86 -10.89
CA GLU A 207 11.48 -1.27 -9.97
C GLU A 207 11.24 -1.69 -8.51
N HIS A 208 9.99 -1.97 -8.14
CA HIS A 208 9.61 -2.40 -6.80
C HIS A 208 9.64 -3.94 -6.62
N ASP A 209 10.11 -4.70 -7.60
CA ASP A 209 10.26 -6.15 -7.43
C ASP A 209 11.42 -6.50 -6.50
N THR A 210 11.28 -7.61 -5.78
CA THR A 210 12.27 -8.12 -4.85
C THR A 210 13.53 -8.62 -5.56
N SER A 211 14.67 -8.41 -4.90
CA SER A 211 15.96 -8.99 -5.27
C SER A 211 16.27 -10.18 -4.35
N TYR A 212 16.47 -11.37 -4.90
CA TYR A 212 16.91 -12.53 -4.11
C TYR A 212 18.27 -12.26 -3.44
N THR A 213 19.18 -11.58 -4.14
CA THR A 213 20.46 -11.14 -3.56
C THR A 213 20.24 -10.15 -2.42
N GLY A 214 19.33 -9.20 -2.59
CA GLY A 214 18.96 -8.24 -1.54
C GLY A 214 18.38 -8.89 -0.29
N ILE A 215 17.45 -9.84 -0.46
CA ILE A 215 16.88 -10.61 0.68
C ILE A 215 17.98 -11.41 1.37
N ARG A 216 18.87 -12.06 0.62
CA ARG A 216 20.03 -12.76 1.17
C ARG A 216 20.94 -11.83 1.97
N GLN A 217 21.25 -10.63 1.46
CA GLN A 217 22.04 -9.62 2.18
C GLN A 217 21.40 -9.22 3.52
N ILE A 218 20.08 -9.02 3.54
CA ILE A 218 19.35 -8.69 4.76
C ILE A 218 19.47 -9.84 5.76
N ILE A 219 19.11 -11.06 5.35
CA ILE A 219 19.05 -12.22 6.24
C ILE A 219 20.43 -12.50 6.86
N TYR A 220 21.49 -12.51 6.07
CA TYR A 220 22.85 -12.76 6.57
C TYR A 220 23.29 -11.73 7.62
N ARG A 221 22.78 -10.50 7.56
CA ARG A 221 23.12 -9.45 8.53
C ARG A 221 22.26 -9.48 9.80
N VAL A 222 21.10 -10.14 9.78
CA VAL A 222 20.14 -10.06 10.90
C VAL A 222 19.72 -11.40 11.48
N ALA A 223 20.10 -12.53 10.88
CA ALA A 223 19.65 -13.86 11.30
C ALA A 223 19.83 -14.14 12.80
N GLU A 224 20.96 -13.75 13.39
CA GLU A 224 21.19 -13.94 14.83
C GLU A 224 20.39 -12.99 15.74
N MET A 225 19.89 -11.87 15.20
CA MET A 225 19.13 -10.85 15.94
C MET A 225 17.67 -11.24 16.21
N TYR A 226 17.18 -12.25 15.50
CA TYR A 226 15.78 -12.66 15.52
C TYR A 226 15.62 -14.08 16.04
N ASP A 227 14.43 -14.37 16.58
CA ASP A 227 14.03 -15.74 16.93
C ASP A 227 13.52 -16.47 15.67
N ALA A 228 12.87 -15.73 14.77
CA ALA A 228 12.48 -16.21 13.46
C ALA A 228 12.46 -15.08 12.42
N ILE A 229 12.75 -15.44 11.17
CA ILE A 229 12.65 -14.61 9.98
C ILE A 229 11.77 -15.35 8.98
N ILE A 230 10.64 -14.75 8.60
CA ILE A 230 9.67 -15.30 7.67
C ILE A 230 9.79 -14.59 6.32
N ILE A 231 10.10 -15.33 5.26
CA ILE A 231 10.00 -14.85 3.88
C ILE A 231 8.60 -15.21 3.37
N THR A 232 7.83 -14.21 2.95
CA THR A 232 6.44 -14.39 2.51
C THR A 232 6.10 -13.46 1.35
N GLY A 233 5.05 -13.73 0.59
CA GLY A 233 4.74 -13.00 -0.64
C GLY A 233 4.89 -13.90 -1.88
N ASP A 234 5.30 -13.31 -3.00
CA ASP A 234 5.46 -14.01 -4.28
C ASP A 234 6.74 -14.89 -4.24
N LYS A 235 6.67 -16.14 -4.73
CA LYS A 235 7.84 -17.04 -4.76
C LYS A 235 8.81 -16.75 -5.91
N GLY A 236 8.31 -16.13 -6.98
CA GLY A 236 9.08 -15.77 -8.16
C GLY A 236 8.21 -15.41 -9.36
N TYR A 237 8.83 -15.08 -10.49
CA TYR A 237 8.13 -14.76 -11.75
C TYR A 237 8.32 -15.81 -12.87
N VAL A 238 9.19 -16.80 -12.64
CA VAL A 238 9.44 -17.95 -13.53
C VAL A 238 9.68 -19.20 -12.69
N LYS A 239 9.33 -20.37 -13.23
CA LYS A 239 9.34 -21.65 -12.50
C LYS A 239 10.72 -22.02 -11.96
N GLU A 240 11.78 -21.71 -12.70
CA GLU A 240 13.18 -21.99 -12.34
C GLU A 240 13.69 -21.14 -11.17
N LYS A 241 12.90 -20.17 -10.71
CA LYS A 241 13.25 -19.28 -9.60
C LYS A 241 12.43 -19.55 -8.33
N GLU A 242 11.52 -20.51 -8.36
CA GLU A 242 10.67 -20.82 -7.21
C GLU A 242 11.48 -21.31 -6.00
N SER A 243 12.56 -22.06 -6.20
CA SER A 243 13.41 -22.58 -5.12
C SER A 243 14.40 -21.54 -4.54
N LYS A 244 14.46 -20.32 -5.08
CA LYS A 244 15.55 -19.38 -4.72
C LYS A 244 15.49 -18.90 -3.27
N PHE A 245 14.31 -18.88 -2.67
CA PHE A 245 14.19 -18.58 -1.24
C PHE A 245 14.55 -19.80 -0.38
N ASP A 246 14.23 -21.01 -0.82
CA ASP A 246 14.66 -22.23 -0.15
C ASP A 246 16.18 -22.37 -0.18
N ASP A 247 16.83 -22.04 -1.31
CA ASP A 247 18.28 -21.95 -1.42
C ASP A 247 18.86 -21.04 -0.32
N ILE A 248 18.26 -19.86 -0.10
CA ILE A 248 18.70 -18.90 0.93
C ILE A 248 18.48 -19.48 2.35
N VAL A 249 17.35 -20.15 2.58
CA VAL A 249 17.06 -20.80 3.88
C VAL A 249 18.12 -21.87 4.17
N ASN A 250 18.38 -22.76 3.23
CA ASN A 250 19.36 -23.84 3.36
C ASN A 250 20.79 -23.32 3.54
N GLU A 251 21.17 -22.27 2.79
CA GLU A 251 22.45 -21.60 2.93
C GLU A 251 22.65 -21.09 4.38
N VAL A 252 21.63 -20.46 4.98
CA VAL A 252 21.71 -19.91 6.34
C VAL A 252 21.67 -21.00 7.41
N GLU A 253 20.86 -22.04 7.22
CA GLU A 253 20.78 -23.19 8.14
C GLU A 253 22.14 -23.89 8.28
N SER A 254 22.93 -23.95 7.19
CA SER A 254 24.29 -24.52 7.24
C SER A 254 25.27 -23.74 8.12
N ILE A 255 24.93 -22.49 8.49
CA ILE A 255 25.76 -21.58 9.28
C ILE A 255 25.18 -21.38 10.68
N ILE A 256 23.85 -21.26 10.80
CA ILE A 256 23.12 -20.97 12.02
C ILE A 256 22.14 -22.11 12.30
N HIS A 257 22.41 -22.89 13.35
CA HIS A 257 21.58 -24.03 13.75
C HIS A 257 21.01 -23.85 15.17
N PRO A 258 19.70 -24.12 15.39
CA PRO A 258 18.67 -24.45 14.41
C PRO A 258 18.40 -23.29 13.43
N SER A 259 17.87 -23.61 12.23
CA SER A 259 17.50 -22.57 11.27
C SER A 259 16.51 -21.59 11.89
N LYS A 260 16.76 -20.30 11.67
CA LYS A 260 15.88 -19.21 12.08
C LYS A 260 15.13 -18.59 10.91
N VAL A 261 15.30 -19.11 9.70
CA VAL A 261 14.76 -18.52 8.47
C VAL A 261 13.79 -19.49 7.85
N PHE A 262 12.59 -19.03 7.55
CA PHE A 262 11.50 -19.86 7.04
C PHE A 262 10.90 -19.24 5.79
N ASN A 263 10.72 -20.05 4.74
CA ASN A 263 10.05 -19.64 3.52
C ASN A 263 8.60 -20.13 3.54
N ILE A 264 7.65 -19.18 3.49
CA ILE A 264 6.22 -19.45 3.31
C ILE A 264 5.66 -18.65 2.11
N THR A 265 6.51 -18.34 1.13
CA THR A 265 6.04 -17.65 -0.09
C THR A 265 4.92 -18.46 -0.76
N GLU A 266 3.85 -17.76 -1.13
CA GLU A 266 2.64 -18.35 -1.70
C GLU A 266 1.99 -19.50 -0.90
N PHE A 267 2.19 -19.56 0.43
CA PHE A 267 1.61 -20.64 1.26
C PHE A 267 0.08 -20.79 1.11
N TRP A 268 -0.62 -19.72 0.72
CA TRP A 268 -2.07 -19.72 0.46
C TRP A 268 -2.47 -20.56 -0.76
N ASN A 269 -1.51 -20.99 -1.58
CA ASN A 269 -1.73 -21.93 -2.69
C ASN A 269 -1.52 -23.39 -2.27
N GLU A 270 -1.13 -23.67 -1.02
CA GLU A 270 -1.00 -25.05 -0.55
C GLU A 270 -2.38 -25.71 -0.42
N GLU A 271 -2.48 -26.94 -0.92
CA GLU A 271 -3.69 -27.76 -0.80
C GLU A 271 -3.55 -28.69 0.39
N SER A 272 -3.69 -28.15 1.61
CA SER A 272 -3.59 -28.94 2.85
C SER A 272 -4.76 -28.70 3.79
N GLU A 273 -5.21 -29.77 4.46
CA GLU A 273 -6.27 -29.70 5.45
C GLU A 273 -5.92 -28.75 6.60
N SER A 274 -4.66 -28.74 7.04
CA SER A 274 -4.19 -27.85 8.12
C SER A 274 -4.22 -26.38 7.72
N LEU A 275 -3.98 -26.03 6.46
CA LEU A 275 -4.17 -24.66 5.97
C LEU A 275 -5.65 -24.27 5.89
N PHE A 276 -6.49 -25.17 5.37
CA PHE A 276 -7.92 -24.90 5.19
C PHE A 276 -8.68 -24.77 6.51
N ALA A 277 -8.22 -25.44 7.57
CA ALA A 277 -8.84 -25.42 8.90
C ALA A 277 -9.05 -24.02 9.50
N TRP A 278 -8.22 -23.04 9.10
CA TRP A 278 -8.32 -21.63 9.54
C TRP A 278 -8.52 -20.66 8.36
N GLY A 279 -8.74 -21.20 7.16
CA GLY A 279 -8.94 -20.43 5.94
C GLY A 279 -7.68 -19.76 5.40
N GLY A 280 -6.49 -20.31 5.65
CA GLY A 280 -5.19 -19.75 5.24
C GLY A 280 -5.01 -19.57 3.73
N ASN A 281 -5.82 -20.25 2.92
CA ASN A 281 -5.91 -20.08 1.47
C ASN A 281 -6.74 -18.84 1.03
N THR A 282 -7.29 -18.08 1.97
CA THR A 282 -8.05 -16.86 1.71
C THR A 282 -7.24 -15.61 2.07
N ARG A 283 -7.65 -14.46 1.53
CA ARG A 283 -7.00 -13.17 1.86
C ARG A 283 -7.10 -12.85 3.36
N PHE A 284 -8.24 -13.11 3.98
CA PHE A 284 -8.42 -12.87 5.41
C PHE A 284 -7.70 -13.89 6.27
N GLY A 285 -7.59 -15.15 5.81
CA GLY A 285 -6.69 -16.13 6.41
C GLY A 285 -5.27 -15.57 6.53
N GLN A 286 -4.70 -15.06 5.44
CA GLN A 286 -3.38 -14.42 5.48
C GLN A 286 -3.29 -13.33 6.57
N PHE A 287 -4.32 -12.50 6.75
CA PHE A 287 -4.33 -11.48 7.81
C PHE A 287 -4.34 -12.08 9.22
N LYS A 288 -5.06 -13.19 9.43
CA LYS A 288 -5.07 -13.92 10.71
C LYS A 288 -3.69 -14.47 11.06
N LEU A 289 -2.96 -15.02 10.10
CA LEU A 289 -1.60 -15.52 10.34
C LEU A 289 -0.67 -14.43 10.88
N TYR A 290 -0.69 -13.24 10.26
CA TYR A 290 0.17 -12.15 10.72
C TYR A 290 -0.32 -11.52 12.02
N ASP A 291 -1.63 -11.48 12.27
CA ASP A 291 -2.16 -11.08 13.58
C ASP A 291 -1.76 -12.06 14.70
N TYR A 292 -1.77 -13.37 14.41
CA TYR A 292 -1.26 -14.40 15.33
C TYR A 292 0.18 -14.08 15.72
N PHE A 293 1.05 -13.81 14.75
CA PHE A 293 2.43 -13.43 15.04
C PHE A 293 2.52 -12.15 15.89
N GLU A 294 1.75 -11.11 15.58
CA GLU A 294 1.73 -9.85 16.32
C GLU A 294 1.27 -10.00 17.78
N ARG A 295 0.45 -11.02 18.09
CA ARG A 295 0.01 -11.31 19.47
C ARG A 295 0.98 -12.21 20.23
N HIS A 296 1.70 -13.09 19.53
CA HIS A 296 2.54 -14.13 20.13
C HIS A 296 4.04 -13.82 20.13
N PHE A 297 4.46 -12.75 19.44
CA PHE A 297 5.82 -12.22 19.52
C PHE A 297 5.84 -10.83 20.15
N THR A 298 6.86 -10.55 20.95
CA THR A 298 6.97 -9.24 21.63
C THR A 298 7.22 -8.09 20.64
N HIS A 299 8.00 -8.36 19.59
CA HIS A 299 8.41 -7.40 18.57
C HIS A 299 8.31 -8.05 17.19
N VAL A 300 7.33 -7.62 16.40
CA VAL A 300 7.20 -8.00 15.00
C VAL A 300 7.56 -6.80 14.12
N LYS A 301 8.37 -7.04 13.09
CA LYS A 301 8.70 -6.03 12.07
C LYS A 301 8.35 -6.58 10.69
N HIS A 302 7.64 -5.78 9.90
CA HIS A 302 7.43 -6.08 8.48
C HIS A 302 8.31 -5.20 7.61
N LEU A 303 9.00 -5.81 6.65
CA LEU A 303 9.82 -5.11 5.67
C LEU A 303 9.58 -5.67 4.26
N GLY A 304 9.47 -4.79 3.27
CA GLY A 304 9.41 -5.18 1.86
C GLY A 304 9.34 -3.96 0.96
N PHE A 305 9.22 -4.15 -0.36
CA PHE A 305 8.92 -3.03 -1.26
C PHE A 305 7.46 -2.60 -1.16
N ARG A 306 7.19 -1.34 -1.52
CA ARG A 306 5.82 -0.78 -1.50
C ARG A 306 4.82 -1.71 -2.18
N SER A 307 3.82 -2.15 -1.42
CA SER A 307 2.78 -3.09 -1.88
C SER A 307 1.52 -2.95 -1.03
N GLY A 308 0.37 -3.31 -1.62
CA GLY A 308 -0.91 -3.29 -0.91
C GLY A 308 -0.94 -4.23 0.30
N ASN A 309 -0.20 -5.35 0.28
CA ASN A 309 -0.10 -6.25 1.44
C ASN A 309 0.47 -5.52 2.66
N LEU A 310 1.56 -4.75 2.46
CA LEU A 310 2.16 -3.97 3.54
C LEU A 310 1.24 -2.81 4.00
N GLU A 311 0.48 -2.21 3.09
CA GLU A 311 -0.53 -1.20 3.44
C GLU A 311 -1.59 -1.78 4.39
N VAL A 312 -2.06 -3.02 4.14
CA VAL A 312 -3.00 -3.70 5.04
C VAL A 312 -2.38 -3.93 6.41
N MET A 313 -1.16 -4.46 6.48
CA MET A 313 -0.49 -4.71 7.76
C MET A 313 -0.46 -3.43 8.62
N ALA A 314 -0.13 -2.30 8.00
CA ALA A 314 -0.13 -1.02 8.71
C ALA A 314 -1.54 -0.57 9.14
N MET A 315 -2.57 -0.77 8.30
CA MET A 315 -3.96 -0.48 8.68
C MET A 315 -4.50 -1.40 9.79
N LEU A 316 -3.91 -2.58 9.96
CA LEU A 316 -4.18 -3.47 11.09
C LEU A 316 -3.42 -3.07 12.38
N GLY A 317 -2.57 -2.04 12.29
CA GLY A 317 -1.82 -1.48 13.40
C GLY A 317 -0.41 -2.04 13.58
N TYR A 318 0.14 -2.74 12.57
CA TYR A 318 1.44 -3.40 12.66
C TYR A 318 2.60 -2.47 12.30
N LYS A 319 3.80 -2.77 12.82
CA LYS A 319 4.99 -1.98 12.56
C LYS A 319 5.57 -2.32 11.19
N VAL A 320 5.36 -1.43 10.23
CA VAL A 320 5.73 -1.64 8.82
C VAL A 320 6.78 -0.63 8.38
N ARG A 321 7.81 -1.12 7.68
CA ARG A 321 8.63 -0.30 6.80
C ARG A 321 8.51 -0.80 5.38
N TYR A 322 8.33 0.13 4.45
CA TYR A 322 8.38 -0.18 3.03
C TYR A 322 9.57 0.52 2.38
N MET A 323 10.20 -0.18 1.46
CA MET A 323 11.28 0.32 0.63
C MET A 323 10.72 0.92 -0.65
N GLU A 324 11.29 2.04 -1.05
CA GLU A 324 10.99 2.74 -2.30
C GLU A 324 12.18 3.63 -2.66
N GLU A 325 12.50 3.70 -3.94
CA GLU A 325 13.64 4.44 -4.45
C GLU A 325 13.40 5.95 -4.57
N GLU A 326 14.49 6.71 -4.52
CA GLU A 326 14.49 8.13 -4.86
C GLU A 326 13.95 8.37 -6.27
N GLY A 327 13.06 9.36 -6.38
CA GLY A 327 12.41 9.70 -7.65
C GLY A 327 11.18 8.87 -8.01
N SER A 328 10.72 7.96 -7.14
CA SER A 328 9.44 7.25 -7.35
C SER A 328 8.25 8.23 -7.41
N GLU A 329 7.64 8.39 -8.59
CA GLU A 329 6.59 9.39 -8.84
C GLU A 329 5.34 9.16 -7.96
N SER A 330 5.02 7.89 -7.71
CA SER A 330 3.81 7.49 -6.99
C SER A 330 4.00 7.43 -5.46
N GLY A 331 5.24 7.47 -4.98
CA GLY A 331 5.58 7.35 -3.56
C GLY A 331 5.07 8.48 -2.69
N SER A 332 4.96 9.67 -3.29
CA SER A 332 4.53 10.89 -2.61
C SER A 332 3.16 10.76 -1.95
N ARG A 333 2.25 9.94 -2.51
CA ARG A 333 0.92 9.73 -1.96
C ARG A 333 0.95 9.00 -0.61
N MET A 334 1.87 8.06 -0.44
CA MET A 334 1.95 7.24 0.78
C MET A 334 2.59 8.01 1.94
N PHE A 335 3.26 9.14 1.67
CA PHE A 335 3.65 10.07 2.73
C PHE A 335 2.47 10.63 3.51
N ALA A 336 1.26 10.59 2.97
CA ALA A 336 0.09 11.01 3.72
C ALA A 336 -0.18 10.16 4.97
N TRP A 337 0.42 8.97 5.09
CA TRP A 337 0.24 8.06 6.22
C TRP A 337 1.33 8.15 7.28
N ARG A 338 2.45 8.82 6.97
CA ARG A 338 3.59 8.93 7.89
C ARG A 338 3.25 9.82 9.08
N ASP A 339 3.89 9.54 10.20
CA ASP A 339 3.89 10.45 11.34
C ASP A 339 4.66 11.73 10.98
N VAL A 340 4.05 12.88 11.19
CA VAL A 340 4.70 14.20 11.06
C VAL A 340 4.89 14.89 12.42
N GLY A 341 4.63 14.17 13.51
CA GLY A 341 4.79 14.60 14.88
C GLY A 341 3.59 14.20 15.74
N GLY A 342 3.86 13.60 16.91
CA GLY A 342 2.83 13.27 17.90
C GLY A 342 1.92 12.11 17.51
N GLY A 343 2.37 11.19 16.63
CA GLY A 343 1.57 10.05 16.18
C GLY A 343 0.48 10.42 15.17
N LYS A 344 0.60 11.56 14.47
CA LYS A 344 -0.42 12.10 13.58
C LYS A 344 0.11 12.29 12.16
N THR A 345 -0.77 12.13 11.19
CA THR A 345 -0.47 12.47 9.80
C THR A 345 -0.63 13.97 9.52
N GLN A 346 -0.16 14.41 8.35
CA GLN A 346 -0.44 15.78 7.85
C GLN A 346 -1.93 16.09 7.74
N LYS A 347 -2.76 15.06 7.57
CA LYS A 347 -4.22 15.19 7.44
C LYS A 347 -4.96 14.93 8.76
N ARG A 348 -4.24 14.91 9.89
CA ARG A 348 -4.74 14.84 11.28
C ARG A 348 -5.34 13.50 11.73
N GLY A 349 -5.36 12.48 10.89
CA GLY A 349 -5.58 11.10 11.35
C GLY A 349 -4.38 10.59 12.14
N ASP A 350 -4.55 9.48 12.85
CA ASP A 350 -3.42 8.78 13.47
C ASP A 350 -2.49 8.23 12.39
N ALA A 351 -1.19 8.23 12.65
CA ALA A 351 -0.23 7.58 11.78
C ALA A 351 -0.44 6.06 11.83
N THR A 352 -0.44 5.39 10.68
CA THR A 352 -0.64 3.94 10.61
C THR A 352 0.59 3.13 11.02
N GLY A 353 1.74 3.80 11.16
CA GLY A 353 3.04 3.13 11.27
C GLY A 353 3.63 2.71 9.92
N TYR A 354 2.97 3.02 8.79
CA TYR A 354 3.48 2.78 7.43
C TYR A 354 4.54 3.82 7.04
N GLU A 355 5.80 3.53 7.33
CA GLU A 355 6.89 4.47 7.07
C GLU A 355 7.85 3.99 5.98
N ARG A 356 8.40 4.96 5.25
CA ARG A 356 9.24 4.73 4.09
C ARG A 356 10.72 4.66 4.47
N LEU A 357 11.41 3.65 3.94
CA LEU A 357 12.86 3.65 3.78
C LEU A 357 13.17 4.11 2.36
N LEU A 358 13.69 5.33 2.23
CA LEU A 358 14.03 5.92 0.94
C LEU A 358 15.39 5.40 0.48
N LEU A 359 15.38 4.49 -0.48
CA LEU A 359 16.58 3.90 -1.05
C LEU A 359 17.16 4.79 -2.15
N SER A 360 18.48 4.81 -2.28
CA SER A 360 19.14 5.52 -3.39
C SER A 360 18.84 4.90 -4.76
N GLU A 361 18.67 3.57 -4.80
CA GLU A 361 18.37 2.80 -6.00
C GLU A 361 17.59 1.50 -5.71
N PRO A 362 16.83 0.97 -6.68
CA PRO A 362 16.22 -0.35 -6.57
C PRO A 362 17.28 -1.48 -6.45
N PRO A 363 16.99 -2.60 -5.77
CA PRO A 363 17.96 -3.67 -5.55
C PRO A 363 18.04 -4.65 -6.72
N THR A 364 17.16 -4.52 -7.71
CA THR A 364 17.18 -5.38 -8.90
C THR A 364 17.84 -4.63 -10.06
N ARG A 365 18.62 -5.36 -10.87
CA ARG A 365 19.27 -4.80 -12.06
C ARG A 365 18.29 -4.19 -13.06
N SER A 366 17.11 -4.80 -13.18
CA SER A 366 16.01 -4.26 -14.01
C SER A 366 15.49 -2.95 -13.43
N GLY A 367 15.25 -2.89 -12.11
CA GLY A 367 14.83 -1.65 -11.46
C GLY A 367 15.85 -0.51 -11.62
N LYS A 368 17.14 -0.80 -11.43
CA LYS A 368 18.22 0.18 -11.62
C LYS A 368 18.26 0.75 -13.06
N PHE A 369 18.15 -0.12 -14.07
CA PHE A 369 18.04 0.32 -15.47
C PHE A 369 16.84 1.25 -15.70
N LEU A 370 15.65 0.86 -15.22
CA LEU A 370 14.44 1.67 -15.40
C LEU A 370 14.56 3.03 -14.69
N GLN A 371 15.11 3.04 -13.47
CA GLN A 371 15.34 4.26 -12.72
C GLN A 371 16.37 5.17 -13.39
N GLU A 372 17.46 4.63 -13.95
CA GLU A 372 18.46 5.38 -14.72
C GLU A 372 17.77 6.08 -15.92
N LYS A 373 16.95 5.36 -16.67
CA LYS A 373 16.22 5.93 -17.83
C LYS A 373 15.22 7.01 -17.42
N ILE A 374 14.52 6.83 -16.30
CA ILE A 374 13.63 7.87 -15.75
C ILE A 374 14.45 9.11 -15.34
N LYS A 375 15.63 8.93 -14.73
CA LYS A 375 16.54 10.03 -14.37
C LYS A 375 17.03 10.78 -15.62
N GLU A 376 17.45 10.08 -16.66
CA GLU A 376 17.84 10.68 -17.95
C GLU A 376 16.69 11.51 -18.57
N ILE A 377 15.47 10.98 -18.57
CA ILE A 377 14.30 11.71 -19.08
C ILE A 377 14.01 12.96 -18.23
N ASN A 378 14.09 12.85 -16.91
CA ASN A 378 13.91 13.99 -16.01
C ASN A 378 14.96 15.08 -16.23
N GLN A 379 16.22 14.70 -16.48
CA GLN A 379 17.28 15.66 -16.81
C GLN A 379 16.99 16.39 -18.14
N ARG A 380 16.48 15.68 -19.15
CA ARG A 380 16.05 16.30 -20.42
C ARG A 380 14.87 17.26 -20.22
N ILE A 381 13.90 16.90 -19.37
CA ILE A 381 12.77 17.77 -19.01
C ILE A 381 13.27 19.06 -18.36
N GLU A 382 14.19 18.97 -17.40
CA GLU A 382 14.75 20.15 -16.73
C GLU A 382 15.58 21.00 -17.71
N GLY A 383 16.34 20.37 -18.62
CA GLY A 383 17.05 21.09 -19.69
C GLY A 383 16.11 21.88 -20.60
N GLU A 384 15.04 21.25 -21.09
CA GLU A 384 14.03 21.95 -21.91
C GLU A 384 13.29 23.05 -21.12
N LEU A 385 13.08 22.85 -19.81
CA LEU A 385 12.47 23.85 -18.94
C LEU A 385 13.36 25.08 -18.81
N ASP A 386 14.65 24.89 -18.60
CA ASP A 386 15.62 25.97 -18.51
C ASP A 386 15.76 26.71 -19.85
N GLU A 387 15.74 26.01 -20.99
CA GLU A 387 15.73 26.63 -22.31
C GLU A 387 14.50 27.51 -22.55
N GLU A 388 13.29 27.03 -22.23
CA GLU A 388 12.06 27.82 -22.38
C GLU A 388 12.04 29.06 -21.47
N ILE A 389 12.55 28.93 -20.24
CA ILE A 389 12.69 30.07 -19.33
C ILE A 389 13.70 31.07 -19.88
N ASN A 390 14.83 30.62 -20.42
CA ASN A 390 15.83 31.50 -21.01
C ASN A 390 15.26 32.25 -22.23
N LYS A 391 14.45 31.61 -23.08
CA LYS A 391 13.75 32.29 -24.18
C LYS A 391 12.81 33.41 -23.66
N ILE A 392 12.10 33.16 -22.57
CA ILE A 392 11.23 34.18 -21.94
C ILE A 392 12.05 35.33 -21.34
N ILE A 393 13.16 35.02 -20.68
CA ILE A 393 14.06 36.04 -20.11
C ILE A 393 14.70 36.88 -21.23
N MET A 394 15.11 36.27 -22.34
CA MET A 394 15.70 37.00 -23.47
C MET A 394 14.69 37.88 -24.23
N SER A 395 13.39 37.56 -24.15
CA SER A 395 12.31 38.30 -24.83
C SER A 395 11.54 39.26 -23.93
N SER A 396 11.89 39.36 -22.63
CA SER A 396 11.23 40.24 -21.67
C SER A 396 12.23 40.86 -20.68
N GLU A 397 11.75 41.70 -19.76
CA GLU A 397 12.61 42.24 -18.70
C GLU A 397 13.17 41.14 -17.79
N ALA A 398 14.35 41.42 -17.22
CA ALA A 398 15.03 40.53 -16.28
C ALA A 398 14.08 40.02 -15.19
N LYS A 399 14.06 38.70 -14.99
CA LYS A 399 13.21 38.05 -13.99
C LYS A 399 13.98 37.85 -12.70
N THR A 400 13.32 38.10 -11.57
CA THR A 400 13.79 37.72 -10.24
C THR A 400 13.76 36.20 -10.05
N GLU A 401 14.51 35.67 -9.09
CA GLU A 401 14.50 34.23 -8.75
C GLU A 401 13.09 33.69 -8.43
N THR A 402 12.25 34.50 -7.75
CA THR A 402 10.87 34.11 -7.43
C THR A 402 10.02 34.01 -8.69
N GLN A 403 10.20 34.93 -9.64
CA GLN A 403 9.51 34.86 -10.94
C GLN A 403 9.98 33.66 -11.77
N ILE A 404 11.28 33.36 -11.75
CA ILE A 404 11.83 32.17 -12.41
C ILE A 404 11.24 30.89 -11.81
N LYS A 405 11.17 30.79 -10.47
CA LYS A 405 10.55 29.65 -9.80
C LYS A 405 9.08 29.49 -10.18
N TYR A 406 8.32 30.60 -10.21
CA TYR A 406 6.93 30.58 -10.66
C TYR A 406 6.79 30.13 -12.12
N LEU A 407 7.66 30.61 -13.02
CA LEU A 407 7.69 30.16 -14.41
C LEU A 407 8.00 28.65 -14.51
N LYS A 408 8.95 28.14 -13.72
CA LYS A 408 9.24 26.70 -13.64
C LYS A 408 7.97 25.91 -13.29
N GLU A 409 7.25 26.33 -12.26
CA GLU A 409 6.01 25.67 -11.82
C GLU A 409 4.90 25.70 -12.89
N GLN A 410 4.79 26.79 -13.66
CA GLN A 410 3.78 26.94 -14.72
C GLN A 410 4.10 26.15 -15.99
N LEU A 411 5.37 26.13 -16.41
CA LEU A 411 5.80 25.51 -17.67
C LEU A 411 6.02 24.00 -17.54
N LYS A 412 6.50 23.54 -16.38
CA LYS A 412 6.86 22.14 -16.16
C LYS A 412 5.77 21.13 -16.55
N PRO A 413 4.47 21.31 -16.21
CA PRO A 413 3.43 20.36 -16.60
C PRO A 413 3.28 20.18 -18.12
N ASN A 414 3.46 21.25 -18.90
CA ASN A 414 3.35 21.19 -20.36
C ASN A 414 4.57 20.50 -20.98
N ILE A 415 5.77 20.76 -20.45
CA ILE A 415 7.00 20.10 -20.89
C ILE A 415 6.94 18.62 -20.55
N GLU A 416 6.61 18.26 -19.30
CA GLU A 416 6.45 16.87 -18.85
C GLU A 416 5.41 16.10 -19.69
N ALA A 417 4.35 16.78 -20.16
CA ALA A 417 3.35 16.14 -21.02
C ALA A 417 3.94 15.64 -22.36
N ARG A 418 4.99 16.29 -22.89
CA ARG A 418 5.70 15.84 -24.11
C ARG A 418 6.43 14.51 -23.90
N PHE A 419 6.99 14.30 -22.71
CA PHE A 419 7.75 13.11 -22.34
C PHE A 419 6.89 11.99 -21.73
N ARG A 420 5.60 12.24 -21.49
CA ARG A 420 4.71 11.32 -20.78
C ARG A 420 4.66 9.92 -21.40
N ARG A 421 4.71 9.82 -22.74
CA ARG A 421 4.70 8.52 -23.43
C ARG A 421 5.99 7.76 -23.18
N GLU A 422 7.13 8.43 -23.32
CA GLU A 422 8.47 7.86 -23.08
C GLU A 422 8.61 7.39 -21.63
N LYS A 423 8.28 8.24 -20.64
CA LYS A 423 8.29 7.86 -19.21
C LYS A 423 7.42 6.64 -18.92
N ARG A 424 6.26 6.54 -19.56
CA ARG A 424 5.33 5.42 -19.36
C ARG A 424 5.95 4.08 -19.74
N ASP A 425 6.82 4.04 -20.74
CA ASP A 425 7.50 2.80 -21.13
C ASP A 425 8.43 2.30 -20.01
N TYR A 426 9.02 3.21 -19.22
CA TYR A 426 9.94 2.84 -18.13
C TYR A 426 9.29 2.64 -16.76
N ILE A 427 8.07 3.16 -16.54
CA ILE A 427 7.30 2.98 -15.28
C ILE A 427 6.27 1.84 -15.41
N GLY A 428 5.88 1.51 -16.64
CA GLY A 428 4.86 0.51 -16.95
C GLY A 428 5.39 -0.92 -17.10
N ALA A 429 4.53 -1.79 -17.62
CA ALA A 429 4.83 -3.20 -17.88
C ALA A 429 5.60 -3.43 -19.19
N HIS A 430 6.06 -2.39 -19.89
CA HIS A 430 6.67 -2.50 -21.22
C HIS A 430 7.87 -3.47 -21.22
N PHE A 431 8.73 -3.34 -20.20
CA PHE A 431 9.94 -4.14 -20.01
C PHE A 431 9.72 -5.41 -19.17
N ALA A 432 8.47 -5.76 -18.86
CA ALA A 432 8.18 -6.98 -18.12
C ALA A 432 8.53 -8.20 -18.99
N PRO A 433 9.30 -9.18 -18.45
CA PRO A 433 9.68 -10.38 -19.19
C PRO A 433 8.47 -11.26 -19.52
N ARG A 434 7.39 -11.16 -18.73
CA ARG A 434 6.11 -11.75 -19.03
C ARG A 434 5.12 -10.63 -19.27
N LYS A 435 4.53 -10.60 -20.46
CA LYS A 435 3.39 -9.74 -20.71
C LYS A 435 2.11 -10.53 -20.54
N LYS A 436 1.22 -9.92 -19.78
CA LYS A 436 -0.07 -10.49 -19.46
C LYS A 436 -0.96 -10.49 -20.69
N ASP A 437 -0.93 -9.41 -21.49
CA ASP A 437 -1.65 -9.15 -22.76
C ASP A 437 -1.30 -10.04 -23.97
N GLY A 438 -0.42 -11.03 -23.79
CA GLY A 438 0.03 -11.91 -24.87
C GLY A 438 0.93 -11.24 -25.91
N THR A 439 1.22 -9.94 -25.81
CA THR A 439 2.16 -9.28 -26.71
C THR A 439 3.59 -9.72 -26.38
N LEU A 440 4.48 -9.67 -27.39
CA LEU A 440 5.87 -10.04 -27.16
C LEU A 440 6.52 -9.09 -26.13
N PRO A 441 7.20 -9.63 -25.10
CA PRO A 441 7.91 -8.81 -24.14
C PRO A 441 9.01 -8.01 -24.84
N THR A 442 9.24 -6.78 -24.39
CA THR A 442 10.41 -6.00 -24.81
C THR A 442 11.50 -6.22 -23.75
N PRO A 443 12.43 -7.18 -23.91
CA PRO A 443 13.43 -7.41 -22.88
C PRO A 443 14.38 -6.21 -22.79
N ILE A 444 14.83 -5.90 -21.57
CA ILE A 444 15.97 -5.01 -21.37
C ILE A 444 17.19 -5.68 -22.01
N PRO A 445 17.93 -5.00 -22.92
CA PRO A 445 19.16 -5.54 -23.51
C PRO A 445 20.11 -6.06 -22.43
N LYS A 446 20.76 -7.20 -22.69
CA LYS A 446 21.61 -7.87 -21.67
C LYS A 446 22.78 -6.98 -21.28
N GLU A 447 23.37 -6.32 -22.27
CA GLU A 447 24.52 -5.44 -22.17
C GLU A 447 24.19 -4.26 -21.24
N GLU A 448 23.04 -3.62 -21.46
CA GLU A 448 22.54 -2.55 -20.60
C GLU A 448 22.28 -3.03 -19.17
N LYS A 449 21.63 -4.20 -19.03
CA LYS A 449 21.36 -4.77 -17.72
C LYS A 449 22.64 -5.14 -16.97
N ASN A 450 23.71 -5.55 -17.67
CA ASN A 450 24.98 -6.04 -17.10
C ASN A 450 25.80 -4.95 -16.42
N ARG A 451 25.54 -3.67 -16.74
CA ARG A 451 26.17 -2.52 -16.08
C ARG A 451 25.78 -2.37 -14.61
N PHE A 452 24.68 -3.02 -14.19
CA PHE A 452 24.14 -2.92 -12.83
C PHE A 452 24.47 -4.13 -11.95
N TYR A 453 24.81 -3.85 -10.70
CA TYR A 453 24.89 -4.85 -9.64
C TYR A 453 23.51 -5.20 -9.08
N GLU A 454 23.29 -6.46 -8.75
CA GLU A 454 22.09 -6.95 -8.06
C GLU A 454 22.32 -6.96 -6.54
N GLY A 455 21.35 -6.46 -5.77
CA GLY A 455 21.44 -6.24 -4.34
C GLY A 455 21.44 -4.76 -3.96
N PHE A 456 21.38 -4.52 -2.66
CA PHE A 456 21.49 -3.19 -2.05
C PHE A 456 22.96 -2.78 -1.94
N ASN A 457 23.25 -1.50 -2.19
CA ASN A 457 24.54 -0.91 -1.86
C ASN A 457 24.69 -0.71 -0.34
N ASP A 458 25.89 -0.37 0.11
CA ASP A 458 26.19 -0.26 1.55
C ASP A 458 25.35 0.81 2.25
N LYS A 459 25.17 1.98 1.62
CA LYS A 459 24.36 3.07 2.18
C LYS A 459 22.91 2.64 2.43
N ASP A 460 22.30 1.98 1.45
CA ASP A 460 20.93 1.48 1.55
C ASP A 460 20.82 0.33 2.55
N MET A 461 21.83 -0.54 2.64
CA MET A 461 21.89 -1.58 3.66
C MET A 461 21.98 -1.01 5.08
N GLU A 462 22.82 0.00 5.32
CA GLU A 462 22.89 0.65 6.63
C GLU A 462 21.54 1.27 7.01
N LEU A 463 20.88 1.95 6.08
CA LEU A 463 19.52 2.47 6.29
C LEU A 463 18.54 1.35 6.69
N ILE A 464 18.54 0.22 5.98
CA ILE A 464 17.69 -0.93 6.30
C ILE A 464 17.99 -1.46 7.70
N LEU A 465 19.27 -1.57 8.07
CA LEU A 465 19.69 -2.09 9.38
C LEU A 465 19.30 -1.16 10.54
N THR A 466 19.21 0.16 10.33
CA THR A 466 18.71 1.08 11.37
C THR A 466 17.30 0.71 11.82
N PHE A 467 16.46 0.22 10.91
CA PHE A 467 15.13 -0.27 11.23
C PHE A 467 15.17 -1.68 11.81
N LEU A 468 15.98 -2.57 11.23
CA LEU A 468 15.96 -3.99 11.58
C LEU A 468 16.63 -4.29 12.92
N ARG A 469 17.62 -3.53 13.36
CA ARG A 469 18.29 -3.79 14.64
C ARG A 469 17.28 -3.69 15.82
N PRO A 470 17.16 -4.71 16.67
CA PRO A 470 16.40 -4.59 17.92
C PRO A 470 17.03 -3.54 18.84
N GLU A 471 16.23 -2.79 19.61
CA GLU A 471 16.73 -1.69 20.47
C GLU A 471 17.75 -2.16 21.52
N ARG A 472 17.61 -3.41 21.99
CA ARG A 472 18.49 -4.03 23.00
C ARG A 472 19.54 -4.95 22.38
N TRP A 473 19.76 -4.87 21.07
CA TRP A 473 20.77 -5.70 20.42
C TRP A 473 22.18 -5.25 20.84
N ILE A 474 22.94 -6.20 21.37
CA ILE A 474 24.37 -6.04 21.67
C ILE A 474 25.13 -6.66 20.51
N GLU A 475 26.03 -5.90 19.89
CA GLU A 475 26.92 -6.45 18.87
C GLU A 475 27.76 -7.57 19.50
N LYS A 476 27.61 -8.77 18.96
CA LYS A 476 28.40 -9.95 19.33
C LYS A 476 29.30 -10.29 18.17
N GLU A 477 30.41 -10.95 18.48
CA GLU A 477 31.25 -11.57 17.46
C GLU A 477 30.44 -12.66 16.75
N ILE A 478 30.10 -12.40 15.50
CA ILE A 478 29.41 -13.35 14.62
C ILE A 478 30.45 -14.29 14.01
N THR A 479 30.12 -15.58 13.94
CA THR A 479 31.06 -16.63 13.52
C THR A 479 31.22 -16.74 12.00
N TYR A 480 30.48 -15.95 11.23
CA TYR A 480 30.47 -15.98 9.77
C TYR A 480 30.55 -14.57 9.18
N ASN A 481 30.97 -14.47 7.92
CA ASN A 481 30.97 -13.18 7.22
C ASN A 481 29.54 -12.78 6.84
N PRO A 482 28.97 -11.73 7.46
CA PRO A 482 27.59 -11.31 7.19
C PRO A 482 27.50 -10.45 5.93
N ILE A 483 28.65 -10.02 5.39
CA ILE A 483 28.70 -9.05 4.29
C ILE A 483 28.67 -9.82 2.98
N ILE A 484 27.48 -9.83 2.38
CA ILE A 484 27.29 -10.26 1.00
C ILE A 484 27.36 -9.03 0.11
N PRO A 485 28.39 -8.91 -0.76
CA PRO A 485 28.46 -7.78 -1.68
C PRO A 485 27.37 -7.89 -2.75
N PRO A 486 26.97 -6.75 -3.35
CA PRO A 486 26.17 -6.75 -4.57
C PRO A 486 26.83 -7.62 -5.65
N LYS A 487 26.02 -8.38 -6.42
CA LYS A 487 26.54 -9.31 -7.43
C LYS A 487 26.44 -8.72 -8.84
N MET A 488 27.55 -8.71 -9.56
CA MET A 488 27.55 -8.53 -11.03
C MET A 488 27.36 -9.89 -11.69
N LYS A 489 26.58 -9.96 -12.78
CA LYS A 489 26.43 -11.21 -13.53
C LYS A 489 27.42 -11.20 -14.70
N VAL A 490 28.50 -11.96 -14.56
CA VAL A 490 29.48 -12.20 -15.63
C VAL A 490 29.05 -13.45 -16.41
N TYR A 491 28.58 -13.28 -17.65
CA TYR A 491 28.05 -14.38 -18.46
C TYR A 491 29.12 -15.21 -19.17
N GLU A 492 30.34 -14.69 -19.33
CA GLU A 492 31.47 -15.43 -19.92
C GLU A 492 31.74 -16.73 -19.16
N ARG A 493 31.64 -16.71 -17.83
CA ARG A 493 31.79 -17.91 -16.98
C ARG A 493 30.66 -18.94 -17.11
N LEU A 494 29.46 -18.53 -17.56
CA LEU A 494 28.34 -19.46 -17.75
C LEU A 494 28.50 -20.28 -19.04
N LEU A 495 29.09 -19.69 -20.08
CA LEU A 495 29.41 -20.38 -21.33
C LEU A 495 30.56 -21.38 -21.14
N GLU A 496 31.60 -21.01 -20.38
CA GLU A 496 32.70 -21.92 -20.01
C GLU A 496 32.23 -23.10 -19.14
N SER A 497 31.19 -22.92 -18.33
CA SER A 497 30.61 -24.01 -17.54
C SER A 497 29.68 -24.94 -18.35
N SER A 498 29.03 -24.43 -19.40
CA SER A 498 28.22 -25.26 -20.30
C SER A 498 29.06 -26.09 -21.28
N GLU A 499 30.26 -25.62 -21.63
CA GLU A 499 31.20 -26.38 -22.46
C GLU A 499 31.91 -27.51 -21.71
N LYS A 500 31.81 -27.56 -20.37
CA LYS A 500 32.34 -28.66 -19.55
C LYS A 500 31.33 -29.76 -19.25
N THR A 501 30.15 -29.73 -19.88
CA THR A 501 29.08 -30.73 -19.66
C THR A 501 28.62 -31.42 -20.94
N TYR A 502 29.48 -31.52 -21.95
CA TYR A 502 29.30 -32.40 -23.10
C TYR A 502 30.43 -33.42 -23.20
#